data_AF-A0A7C4IXV2-F1
#
_entry.id   AF-A0A7C4IXV2-F1
#
_cell.length_a   1.000
_cell.length_b   1.000
_cell.length_c   1.000
_cell.angle_alpha   90.00
_cell.angle_beta   90.00
_cell.angle_gamma   90.00
#
_symmetry.space_group_name_H-M   'P 1'
#
loop_
_entity.id
_entity.type
_entity.pdbx_description
1 polymer ?
#
loop_
_entity_poly.entity_id
_entity_poly.type
_entity_poly.pdbx_seq_one_letter_code
_entity_poly.pdbx_strand_id
1 'polypeptide(L)'
;MTVFTQLYEFAASAGALEGFVYRRSDVSAATIETWIENLGQAYALLPAEVLKEIQPSLDGTLGRAVRSISHALGEKHPLVLKLQSMVQGPLPSSPDDFQKTKWFQK
;
A
#
# COMPACT_ATOMS: atom_id res chain seq x y z
N MET A 1 -9.17 6.82 -19.71
CA MET A 1 -9.58 5.67 -18.87
C MET A 1 -10.73 6.10 -17.98
N THR A 2 -11.61 5.18 -17.60
CA THR A 2 -12.66 5.45 -16.60
C THR A 2 -12.08 5.34 -15.20
N VAL A 3 -12.77 5.93 -14.21
CA VAL A 3 -12.36 5.86 -12.80
C VAL A 3 -12.27 4.41 -12.29
N PHE A 4 -13.12 3.51 -12.80
CA PHE A 4 -13.08 2.08 -12.42
C PHE A 4 -11.81 1.39 -12.88
N THR A 5 -11.33 1.69 -14.09
CA THR A 5 -10.06 1.13 -14.59
C THR A 5 -8.90 1.65 -13.75
N GLN A 6 -8.84 2.95 -13.48
CA GLN A 6 -7.80 3.56 -12.65
C GLN A 6 -7.78 2.96 -11.24
N LEU A 7 -8.95 2.81 -10.62
CA LEU A 7 -9.07 2.21 -9.29
C LEU A 7 -8.64 0.74 -9.27
N TYR A 8 -9.04 -0.04 -10.28
CA TYR A 8 -8.65 -1.44 -10.39
C TYR A 8 -7.13 -1.59 -10.52
N GLU A 9 -6.51 -0.83 -11.41
CA GLU A 9 -5.05 -0.89 -11.65
C GLU A 9 -4.27 -0.43 -10.41
N PHE A 10 -4.73 0.63 -9.74
CA PHE A 10 -4.14 1.09 -8.49
C PHE A 10 -4.24 0.02 -7.39
N ALA A 11 -5.43 -0.54 -7.16
CA ALA A 11 -5.66 -1.55 -6.14
C ALA A 11 -4.87 -2.84 -6.41
N ALA A 12 -4.81 -3.27 -7.69
CA ALA A 12 -4.00 -4.41 -8.10
C ALA A 12 -2.51 -4.19 -7.83
N SER A 13 -2.00 -2.99 -8.11
CA SER A 13 -0.60 -2.63 -7.84
C SER A 13 -0.30 -2.58 -6.35
N ALA A 14 -1.20 -2.01 -5.54
CA ALA A 14 -1.04 -1.92 -4.08
C ALA A 14 -1.03 -3.31 -3.44
N GLY A 15 -1.97 -4.18 -3.82
CA GLY A 15 -2.01 -5.56 -3.33
C GLY A 15 -0.83 -6.41 -3.82
N ALA A 16 -0.38 -6.20 -5.06
CA ALA A 16 0.81 -6.88 -5.57
C ALA A 16 2.07 -6.49 -4.79
N LEU A 17 2.26 -5.20 -4.48
CA LEU A 17 3.36 -4.74 -3.64
C LEU A 17 3.29 -5.38 -2.25
N GLU A 18 2.15 -5.30 -1.58
CA GLU A 18 1.93 -5.89 -0.26
C GLU A 18 2.29 -7.38 -0.26
N GLY A 19 1.72 -8.15 -1.18
CA GLY A 19 1.97 -9.59 -1.29
C GLY A 19 3.43 -9.91 -1.60
N PHE A 20 4.09 -9.09 -2.42
CA PHE A 20 5.51 -9.28 -2.75
C PHE A 20 6.41 -9.07 -1.54
N VAL A 21 6.16 -8.04 -0.71
CA VAL A 21 7.03 -7.70 0.43
C VAL A 21 6.69 -8.46 1.71
N TYR A 22 5.52 -9.10 1.77
CA TYR A 22 5.02 -9.78 2.95
C TYR A 22 6.03 -10.76 3.55
N ARG A 23 6.44 -10.50 4.79
CA ARG A 23 7.43 -11.28 5.58
C ARG A 23 8.78 -11.49 4.91
N ARG A 24 9.14 -10.68 3.92
CA ARG A 24 10.46 -10.73 3.29
C ARG A 24 11.42 -9.77 4.00
N SER A 25 12.51 -10.32 4.53
CA SER A 25 13.61 -9.55 5.09
C SER A 25 14.71 -9.24 4.07
N ASP A 26 14.67 -9.87 2.90
CA ASP A 26 15.66 -9.80 1.83
C ASP A 26 15.32 -8.78 0.73
N VAL A 27 14.27 -7.99 0.92
CA VAL A 27 13.83 -7.01 -0.07
C VAL A 27 14.87 -5.91 -0.21
N SER A 28 15.40 -5.72 -1.42
CA SER A 28 16.27 -4.59 -1.74
C SER A 28 15.47 -3.38 -2.19
N ALA A 29 15.95 -2.17 -1.90
CA ALA A 29 15.33 -0.93 -2.33
C ALA A 29 15.16 -0.86 -3.86
N ALA A 30 16.19 -1.25 -4.61
CA ALA A 30 16.18 -1.26 -6.08
C ALA A 30 15.07 -2.16 -6.67
N THR A 31 14.66 -3.21 -5.95
CA THR A 31 13.59 -4.11 -6.42
C THR A 31 12.20 -3.48 -6.34
N ILE A 32 11.97 -2.59 -5.37
CA ILE A 32 10.64 -2.04 -5.07
C ILE A 32 10.50 -0.55 -5.38
N GLU A 33 11.60 0.15 -5.65
CA GLU A 33 11.62 1.60 -5.91
C GLU A 33 10.62 2.01 -6.97
N THR A 34 10.68 1.40 -8.17
CA THR A 34 9.76 1.73 -9.27
C THR A 34 8.31 1.47 -8.90
N TRP A 35 8.02 0.45 -8.08
CA TRP A 35 6.65 0.13 -7.67
C TRP A 35 6.10 1.19 -6.73
N ILE A 36 6.90 1.62 -5.74
CA ILE A 36 6.51 2.66 -4.78
C ILE A 36 6.38 4.02 -5.47
N GLU A 37 7.28 4.34 -6.39
CA GLU A 37 7.22 5.56 -7.19
C GLU A 37 5.95 5.63 -8.02
N ASN A 38 5.63 4.56 -8.76
CA ASN A 38 4.43 4.49 -9.59
C ASN A 38 3.14 4.52 -8.73
N LEU A 39 3.13 3.83 -7.59
CA LEU A 39 2.00 3.86 -6.66
C LEU A 39 1.77 5.28 -6.10
N GLY A 40 2.83 5.98 -5.72
CA GLY A 40 2.74 7.37 -5.26
C GLY A 40 2.16 8.30 -6.32
N GLN A 41 2.59 8.14 -7.58
CA GLN A 41 2.04 8.90 -8.71
C GLN A 41 0.57 8.58 -8.95
N ALA A 42 0.21 7.29 -8.98
CA ALA A 42 -1.17 6.85 -9.17
C ALA A 42 -2.09 7.35 -8.05
N TYR A 43 -1.65 7.28 -6.79
CA TYR A 43 -2.38 7.79 -5.63
C TYR A 43 -2.70 9.28 -5.78
N ALA A 44 -1.73 10.09 -6.17
CA ALA A 44 -1.90 11.54 -6.35
C ALA A 44 -2.85 11.92 -7.50
N LEU A 45 -3.11 11.00 -8.44
CA LEU A 45 -4.00 11.21 -9.59
C LEU A 45 -5.45 10.75 -9.32
N LEU A 46 -5.70 10.01 -8.24
CA LEU A 46 -7.05 9.56 -7.90
C LEU A 46 -7.90 10.74 -7.40
N PRO A 47 -9.19 10.83 -7.79
CA PRO A 47 -10.09 11.86 -7.28
C PRO A 47 -10.23 11.79 -5.75
N ALA A 48 -10.32 12.94 -5.10
CA ALA A 48 -10.34 13.03 -3.63
C ALA A 48 -11.54 12.30 -3.02
N GLU A 49 -12.69 12.31 -3.69
CA GLU A 49 -13.89 11.58 -3.29
C GLU A 49 -13.68 10.06 -3.33
N VAL A 50 -12.99 9.55 -4.35
CA VAL A 50 -12.65 8.13 -4.46
C VAL A 50 -11.66 7.74 -3.37
N LEU A 51 -10.61 8.54 -3.18
CA LEU A 51 -9.63 8.32 -2.11
C LEU A 51 -10.33 8.26 -0.75
N LYS A 52 -11.24 9.19 -0.45
CA LYS A 52 -12.00 9.20 0.80
C LYS A 52 -12.77 7.90 1.03
N GLU A 53 -13.37 7.32 -0.01
CA GLU A 53 -14.12 6.07 0.11
C GLU A 53 -13.21 4.85 0.33
N ILE A 54 -12.07 4.78 -0.37
CA ILE A 54 -11.19 3.61 -0.33
C ILE A 54 -10.13 3.66 0.77
N GLN A 55 -9.86 4.84 1.35
CA GLN A 55 -8.74 5.07 2.26
C GLN A 55 -8.66 4.04 3.39
N PRO A 56 -9.75 3.63 4.07
CA PRO A 56 -9.64 2.62 5.13
C PRO A 56 -9.11 1.27 4.64
N SER A 57 -9.48 0.85 3.42
CA SER A 57 -8.97 -0.38 2.81
C SER A 57 -7.52 -0.22 2.37
N LEU A 58 -7.17 0.96 1.88
CA LEU A 58 -5.81 1.30 1.47
C LEU A 58 -4.86 1.34 2.66
N ASP A 59 -5.28 1.95 3.78
CA ASP A 59 -4.50 2.05 5.03
C ASP A 59 -4.11 0.66 5.54
N GLY A 60 -5.04 -0.30 5.49
CA GLY A 60 -4.74 -1.69 5.84
C GLY A 60 -3.72 -2.32 4.90
N THR A 61 -3.91 -2.18 3.59
CA THR A 61 -3.07 -2.81 2.56
C THR A 61 -1.66 -2.23 2.55
N LEU A 62 -1.54 -0.91 2.36
CA LEU A 62 -0.24 -0.24 2.35
C LEU A 62 0.39 -0.20 3.74
N GLY A 63 -0.39 -0.12 4.82
CA GLY A 63 0.14 -0.17 6.18
C GLY A 63 0.85 -1.48 6.49
N ARG A 64 0.33 -2.64 6.05
CA ARG A 64 1.03 -3.93 6.18
C ARG A 64 2.27 -4.01 5.30
N ALA A 65 2.22 -3.43 4.10
CA ALA A 65 3.40 -3.30 3.25
C ALA A 65 4.48 -2.43 3.91
N VAL A 66 4.12 -1.29 4.50
CA VAL A 66 5.02 -0.43 5.29
C VAL A 66 5.68 -1.22 6.39
N ARG A 67 4.93 -2.00 7.19
CA ARG A 67 5.52 -2.83 8.25
C ARG A 67 6.54 -3.83 7.72
N SER A 68 6.25 -4.47 6.59
CA SER A 68 7.16 -5.45 5.99
C SER A 68 8.44 -4.78 5.47
N ILE A 69 8.32 -3.68 4.74
CA ILE A 69 9.46 -2.98 4.14
C ILE A 69 10.30 -2.28 5.22
N SER A 70 9.69 -1.74 6.26
CA SER A 70 10.41 -1.18 7.42
C SER A 70 11.34 -2.20 8.07
N HIS A 71 10.95 -3.46 8.13
CA HIS A 71 11.81 -4.52 8.65
C HIS A 71 13.01 -4.82 7.73
N ALA A 72 12.85 -4.70 6.40
CA ALA A 72 13.91 -4.96 5.43
C ALA A 72 14.86 -3.77 5.23
N LEU A 73 14.33 -2.55 5.13
CA LEU A 73 15.08 -1.35 4.75
C LEU A 73 15.31 -0.36 5.90
N GLY A 74 14.60 -0.52 7.02
CA GLY A 74 14.57 0.41 8.13
C GLY A 74 13.48 1.47 8.02
N GLU A 75 12.88 1.84 9.15
CA GLU A 75 11.71 2.74 9.24
C GLU A 75 11.91 4.12 8.61
N LYS A 76 13.15 4.62 8.63
CA LYS A 76 13.49 5.96 8.12
C LYS A 76 13.93 5.95 6.66
N HIS A 77 13.91 4.79 5.99
CA HIS A 77 14.30 4.70 4.60
C HIS A 77 13.36 5.55 3.72
N PRO A 78 13.86 6.30 2.72
CA PRO A 78 13.01 7.19 1.90
C PRO A 78 11.79 6.50 1.27
N LEU A 79 11.97 5.27 0.75
CA LEU A 79 10.88 4.48 0.18
C LEU A 79 9.80 4.09 1.21
N VAL A 80 10.19 3.83 2.46
CA VAL A 80 9.26 3.53 3.56
C VAL A 80 8.44 4.77 3.88
N LEU A 81 9.10 5.91 4.04
CA LEU A 81 8.43 7.19 4.33
C LEU A 81 7.46 7.58 3.20
N LYS A 82 7.85 7.36 1.95
CA LYS A 82 6.99 7.61 0.80
C LYS A 82 5.76 6.72 0.79
N LEU A 83 5.93 5.42 1.00
CA LEU A 83 4.80 4.50 1.09
C LEU A 83 3.86 4.86 2.26
N GLN A 84 4.44 5.22 3.41
CA GLN A 84 3.70 5.66 4.59
C GLN A 84 2.92 6.96 4.35
N SER A 85 3.39 7.87 3.49
CA SER A 85 2.68 9.12 3.18
C SER A 85 1.31 8.91 2.51
N MET A 86 1.06 7.73 1.92
CA MET A 86 -0.23 7.34 1.35
C MET A 86 -1.17 6.71 2.38
N VAL A 87 -0.70 6.43 3.59
CA VAL A 87 -1.49 5.91 4.72
C VAL A 87 -1.93 7.08 5.59
N GLN A 88 -3.24 7.22 5.80
CA GLN A 88 -3.84 8.31 6.57
C GLN A 88 -4.32 7.84 7.95
N GLY A 89 -4.68 6.57 8.08
CA GLY A 89 -5.07 5.93 9.33
C GLY A 89 -3.89 5.46 10.19
N PRO A 90 -4.18 4.88 11.37
CA PRO A 90 -3.16 4.26 12.18
C PRO A 90 -2.50 3.11 11.41
N LEU A 91 -1.17 2.99 11.51
CA LEU A 91 -0.49 1.84 10.95
C LEU A 91 -0.95 0.56 11.63
N PRO A 92 -1.17 -0.54 10.86
CA PRO A 92 -1.45 -1.85 11.43
C PRO A 92 -0.37 -2.26 12.42
N SER A 93 -0.74 -3.09 13.39
CA SER A 93 0.18 -3.54 14.45
C SER A 93 1.33 -4.39 13.92
N SER A 94 1.10 -5.14 12.85
CA SER A 94 2.09 -6.00 12.20
C SER A 94 1.72 -6.26 10.72
N PRO A 95 2.61 -6.89 9.93
CA PRO A 95 2.28 -7.39 8.60
C PRO A 95 1.15 -8.45 8.59
N ASP A 96 0.79 -9.02 9.74
CA ASP A 96 -0.21 -10.07 9.87
C ASP A 96 -1.61 -9.54 10.27
N ASP A 97 -1.74 -8.22 10.41
CA ASP A 97 -2.96 -7.55 10.85
C ASP A 97 -4.00 -7.45 9.71
N PHE A 98 -4.48 -8.62 9.29
CA PHE A 98 -5.51 -8.78 8.27
C PHE A 98 -6.90 -8.76 8.93
N GLN A 99 -7.61 -7.64 8.79
CA GLN A 99 -9.05 -7.61 9.08
C GLN A 99 -9.81 -8.28 7.92
N LYS A 100 -10.45 -9.41 8.20
CA LYS A 100 -11.05 -10.31 7.18
C LYS A 100 -12.45 -9.90 6.72
N THR A 101 -12.93 -8.71 7.03
CA THR A 101 -14.29 -8.32 6.62
C THR A 101 -14.30 -7.96 5.14
N LYS A 102 -14.62 -8.93 4.28
CA LYS A 102 -14.78 -8.69 2.85
C LYS A 102 -16.22 -8.29 2.56
N TRP A 103 -16.41 -7.31 1.68
CA TRP A 103 -17.74 -6.78 1.33
C TRP A 103 -18.71 -7.85 0.79
N PHE A 104 -18.18 -8.91 0.18
CA PHE A 104 -18.91 -10.04 -0.40
C PHE A 104 -19.09 -11.24 0.54
N GLN A 105 -18.60 -11.16 1.78
CA GLN A 105 -18.74 -12.22 2.80
C GLN A 105 -19.84 -11.90 3.83
N LYS A 106 -20.87 -11.16 3.41
CA LYS A 106 -22.07 -10.90 4.22
C LYS A 106 -23.00 -12.10 4.23
#